data_AF-A0A3A9H3Y0-F1
#
_entry.id   AF-A0A3A9H3Y0-F1
#
_cell.length_a   1.000
_cell.length_b   1.000
_cell.length_c   1.000
_cell.angle_alpha   90.00
_cell.angle_beta   90.00
_cell.angle_gamma   90.00
#
_symmetry.space_group_name_H-M   'P 1'
#
loop_
_entity.id
_entity.type
_entity.pdbx_description
1 polymer ?
#
loop_
_entity_poly.entity_id
_entity_poly.type
_entity_poly.pdbx_seq_one_letter_code
_entity_poly.pdbx_strand_id
1 'polypeptide(L)'
;MKTTENDILMICKGLYDQDKYKTLEDALDAYYRKYYCIPKEKLPVLSYKFMLHLWFNRCVEVFLTPDRIRSFWQNVIVDEAFQEKRWLNADGCTEFYEVLYHRIVSWLILLNVKDDEGNWLIDVSDYTEDVI
;
A
#
# COMPACT_ATOMS: atom_id res chain seq x y z
N MET A 1 4.71 -2.59 -17.78
CA MET A 1 4.95 -1.13 -17.74
C MET A 1 4.96 -0.68 -16.29
N LYS A 2 6.12 -0.20 -15.81
CA LYS A 2 6.21 0.41 -14.48
C LYS A 2 5.36 1.68 -14.40
N THR A 3 4.45 1.70 -13.43
CA THR A 3 3.73 2.90 -13.01
C THR A 3 3.92 3.07 -11.51
N THR A 4 3.74 4.29 -11.01
CA THR A 4 3.84 4.55 -9.57
C THR A 4 2.88 3.66 -8.77
N GLU A 5 1.68 3.39 -9.29
CA GLU A 5 0.68 2.56 -8.61
C GLU A 5 1.10 1.09 -8.58
N ASN A 6 1.70 0.57 -9.65
CA ASN A 6 2.26 -0.77 -9.68
C ASN A 6 3.47 -0.88 -8.73
N ASP A 7 4.35 0.12 -8.69
CA ASP A 7 5.48 0.15 -7.76
C ASP A 7 5.00 0.11 -6.31
N ILE A 8 4.00 0.94 -5.96
CA ILE A 8 3.41 0.98 -4.62
C ILE A 8 2.69 -0.33 -4.29
N LEU A 9 1.94 -0.92 -5.22
CA LEU A 9 1.32 -2.23 -5.05
C LEU A 9 2.36 -3.32 -4.77
N MET A 10 3.45 -3.34 -5.54
CA MET A 10 4.52 -4.31 -5.37
C MET A 10 5.27 -4.10 -4.04
N ILE A 11 5.51 -2.86 -3.64
CA ILE A 11 6.06 -2.53 -2.31
C ILE A 11 5.13 -3.03 -1.20
N CYS A 12 3.82 -2.78 -1.28
CA CYS A 12 2.85 -3.30 -0.29
C CYS A 12 2.88 -4.83 -0.22
N LYS A 13 3.10 -5.50 -1.36
CA LYS A 13 3.25 -6.96 -1.45
C LYS A 13 4.62 -7.50 -1.02
N GLY A 14 5.52 -6.62 -0.56
CA GLY A 14 6.82 -7.00 -0.02
C GLY A 14 7.95 -7.09 -1.04
N LEU A 15 7.77 -6.58 -2.26
CA LEU A 15 8.80 -6.59 -3.31
C LEU A 15 9.78 -5.41 -3.15
N TYR A 16 10.55 -5.44 -2.07
CA TYR A 16 11.62 -4.50 -1.75
C TYR A 16 12.69 -5.20 -0.91
N ASP A 17 13.87 -4.61 -0.77
CA ASP A 17 14.93 -5.16 0.08
C ASP A 17 14.52 -5.15 1.57
N GLN A 18 13.98 -6.26 2.06
CA GLN A 18 13.51 -6.41 3.45
C GLN A 18 14.66 -6.51 4.47
N ASP A 19 15.88 -6.80 4.00
CA ASP A 19 17.07 -6.78 4.85
C ASP A 19 17.47 -5.34 5.17
N LYS A 20 17.29 -4.42 4.21
CA LYS A 20 17.59 -3.00 4.34
C LYS A 20 16.44 -2.18 4.91
N TYR A 21 15.19 -2.47 4.53
CA TYR A 21 13.99 -1.74 4.95
C TYR A 21 13.14 -2.64 5.86
N LYS A 22 13.09 -2.33 7.16
CA LYS A 22 12.50 -3.24 8.15
C LYS A 22 10.99 -3.16 8.22
N THR A 23 10.41 -2.05 7.78
CA THR A 23 8.96 -1.84 7.74
C THR A 23 8.50 -1.43 6.35
N LEU A 24 7.20 -1.54 6.10
CA LEU A 24 6.59 -1.03 4.87
C LEU A 24 6.77 0.49 4.77
N GLU A 25 6.67 1.20 5.90
CA GLU A 25 6.86 2.65 5.99
C GLU A 25 8.29 3.06 5.61
N ASP A 26 9.30 2.28 6.04
CA ASP A 26 10.71 2.50 5.65
C ASP A 26 10.89 2.35 4.13
N ALA A 27 10.26 1.32 3.56
CA ALA A 27 10.28 1.07 2.13
C ALA A 27 9.59 2.21 1.37
N LEU A 28 8.39 2.61 1.78
CA LEU A 28 7.66 3.73 1.18
C LEU A 28 8.44 5.05 1.27
N ASP A 29 9.03 5.38 2.42
CA ASP A 29 9.89 6.56 2.57
C ASP A 29 11.10 6.53 1.63
N ALA A 30 11.75 5.37 1.49
CA ALA A 30 12.87 5.20 0.58
C ALA A 30 12.47 5.36 -0.90
N TYR A 31 11.32 4.80 -1.28
CA TYR A 31 10.75 4.96 -2.61
C TYR A 31 10.41 6.43 -2.92
N TYR A 32 9.77 7.14 -1.99
CA TYR A 32 9.52 8.58 -2.12
C TYR A 32 10.81 9.36 -2.40
N ARG A 33 11.85 9.12 -1.59
CA ARG A 33 13.12 9.84 -1.72
C ARG A 33 13.81 9.57 -3.05
N LYS A 34 13.80 8.31 -3.49
CA LYS A 34 14.34 7.89 -4.80
C LYS A 34 13.56 8.56 -5.94
N TYR A 35 12.23 8.49 -5.89
CA TYR A 35 11.35 8.98 -6.96
C TYR A 35 11.41 10.50 -7.13
N TYR A 36 11.49 11.26 -6.03
CA TYR A 36 11.51 12.72 -6.05
C TYR A 36 12.92 13.34 -5.91
N CYS A 37 13.99 12.53 -5.96
CA CYS A 37 15.37 12.98 -5.78
C CYS A 37 15.61 13.76 -4.46
N ILE A 38 14.98 13.31 -3.36
CA ILE A 38 15.03 14.00 -2.07
C ILE A 38 16.13 13.41 -1.18
N PRO A 39 17.08 14.22 -0.67
CA PRO A 39 18.09 13.78 0.28
C PRO A 39 17.50 13.28 1.61
N LYS A 40 18.18 12.35 2.26
CA LYS A 40 17.72 11.75 3.53
C LYS A 40 17.61 12.79 4.65
N GLU A 41 18.46 13.81 4.64
CA GLU A 41 18.55 14.80 5.72
C GLU A 41 17.44 15.86 5.69
N LYS A 42 16.61 15.93 4.64
CA LYS A 42 15.75 17.09 4.38
C LYS A 42 14.28 16.95 4.83
N LEU A 43 13.80 15.76 5.18
CA LEU A 43 12.38 15.55 5.48
C LEU A 43 12.16 14.50 6.58
N PRO A 44 11.21 14.74 7.51
CA PRO A 44 10.76 13.72 8.46
C PRO A 44 10.09 12.54 7.74
N VAL A 45 9.91 11.45 8.47
CA VAL A 45 9.14 10.27 8.04
C VAL A 45 7.78 10.70 7.51
N LEU A 46 7.36 10.11 6.38
CA LEU A 46 6.08 10.43 5.75
C LEU A 46 4.91 10.14 6.69
N SER A 47 4.00 11.10 6.88
CA SER A 47 2.79 10.87 7.65
C SER A 47 1.78 10.02 6.86
N TYR A 48 0.92 9.28 7.55
CA TYR A 48 -0.15 8.48 6.92
C TYR A 48 -1.04 9.32 6.00
N LYS A 49 -1.44 10.51 6.45
CA LYS A 49 -2.23 11.46 5.65
C LYS A 49 -1.51 11.83 4.34
N PHE A 50 -0.21 12.07 4.41
CA PHE A 50 0.57 12.42 3.24
C PHE A 50 0.66 11.25 2.26
N MET A 51 0.98 10.04 2.76
CA MET A 51 1.05 8.85 1.92
C MET A 51 -0.29 8.52 1.25
N LEU A 52 -1.40 8.68 1.99
CA LEU A 52 -2.75 8.52 1.46
C LEU A 52 -3.03 9.41 0.25
N HIS A 53 -2.75 10.71 0.39
CA HIS A 53 -2.94 11.68 -0.68
C HIS A 53 -1.95 11.51 -1.82
N LEU A 54 -0.72 11.09 -1.54
CA LEU A 54 0.33 10.98 -2.55
C LEU A 54 0.13 9.76 -3.45
N TRP A 55 -0.21 8.60 -2.88
CA TRP A 55 -0.20 7.33 -3.61
C TRP A 55 -1.46 6.51 -3.45
N PHE A 56 -1.94 6.30 -2.23
CA PHE A 56 -2.96 5.28 -1.99
C PHE A 56 -4.31 5.63 -2.61
N ASN A 57 -4.71 6.91 -2.62
CA ASN A 57 -5.90 7.35 -3.35
C ASN A 57 -5.83 6.98 -4.83
N ARG A 58 -4.66 7.19 -5.45
CA ARG A 58 -4.45 6.86 -6.87
C ARG A 58 -4.40 5.35 -7.11
N CYS A 59 -3.85 4.58 -6.19
CA CYS A 59 -3.90 3.12 -6.23
C CYS A 59 -5.34 2.62 -6.15
N VAL A 60 -6.18 3.22 -5.31
CA VAL A 60 -7.61 2.91 -5.26
C VAL A 60 -8.28 3.22 -6.60
N GLU A 61 -8.06 4.40 -7.16
CA GLU A 61 -8.63 4.78 -8.47
C GLU A 61 -8.23 3.82 -9.60
N VAL A 62 -6.99 3.34 -9.62
CA VAL A 62 -6.49 2.43 -10.66
C VAL A 62 -6.95 1.00 -10.45
N PHE A 63 -6.93 0.50 -9.22
CA PHE A 63 -7.17 -0.92 -8.94
C PHE A 63 -8.61 -1.25 -8.53
N LEU A 64 -9.45 -0.26 -8.21
CA LEU A 64 -10.86 -0.45 -7.88
C LEU A 64 -11.70 -0.59 -9.16
N THR A 65 -11.70 -1.79 -9.72
CA THR A 65 -12.55 -2.17 -10.86
C THR A 65 -13.89 -2.75 -10.39
N PRO A 66 -14.93 -2.81 -11.25
CA PRO A 66 -16.25 -3.31 -10.86
C PRO A 66 -16.25 -4.71 -10.22
N ASP A 67 -15.39 -5.60 -10.70
CA ASP A 67 -15.18 -6.95 -10.17
C ASP A 67 -14.51 -6.97 -8.78
N ARG A 68 -13.80 -5.89 -8.42
CA ARG A 68 -13.04 -5.77 -7.17
C ARG A 68 -13.76 -4.97 -6.08
N ILE A 69 -14.88 -4.32 -6.39
CA ILE A 69 -15.67 -3.53 -5.43
C ILE A 69 -16.04 -4.35 -4.20
N ARG A 70 -16.43 -5.62 -4.38
CA ARG A 70 -16.81 -6.48 -3.25
C ARG A 70 -15.64 -6.74 -2.30
N SER A 71 -14.45 -7.03 -2.83
CA SER A 71 -13.23 -7.23 -2.03
C SER A 71 -12.83 -5.95 -1.32
N PHE A 72 -12.86 -4.81 -2.02
CA PHE A 72 -12.60 -3.51 -1.41
C PHE A 72 -13.55 -3.22 -0.25
N TRP A 73 -14.85 -3.40 -0.45
CA TRP A 73 -15.84 -3.16 0.60
C TRP A 73 -15.62 -4.09 1.81
N GLN A 74 -15.38 -5.38 1.57
CA GLN A 74 -15.14 -6.34 2.65
C GLN A 74 -13.89 -5.97 3.47
N ASN A 75 -12.76 -5.75 2.80
CA ASN A 75 -11.48 -5.51 3.47
C ASN A 75 -11.40 -4.11 4.10
N VAL A 76 -11.78 -3.06 3.35
CA VAL A 76 -11.59 -1.67 3.76
C VAL A 76 -12.72 -1.18 4.66
N ILE A 77 -13.95 -1.65 4.48
CA ILE A 77 -15.11 -1.10 5.20
C ILE A 77 -15.58 -2.02 6.32
N VAL A 78 -15.59 -3.34 6.12
CA VAL A 78 -16.22 -4.29 7.05
C VAL A 78 -15.22 -4.90 8.01
N ASP A 79 -14.21 -5.62 7.51
CA ASP A 79 -13.32 -6.44 8.33
C ASP A 79 -12.39 -5.58 9.18
N GLU A 80 -11.80 -4.53 8.61
CA GLU A 80 -10.95 -3.61 9.36
C GLU A 80 -11.76 -2.81 10.39
N ALA A 81 -12.98 -2.37 10.07
CA ALA A 81 -13.84 -1.71 11.06
C ALA A 81 -14.19 -2.65 12.25
N PHE A 82 -14.18 -3.96 12.03
CA PHE A 82 -14.35 -4.96 13.08
C PHE A 82 -13.05 -5.19 13.87
N GLN A 83 -11.89 -5.26 13.21
CA GLN A 83 -10.59 -5.45 13.85
C GLN A 83 -10.16 -4.22 14.65
N GLU A 84 -10.41 -3.01 14.16
CA GLU A 84 -10.15 -1.76 14.87
C GLU A 84 -10.92 -1.69 16.19
N LYS A 85 -12.18 -2.15 16.19
CA LYS A 85 -12.96 -2.26 17.44
C LYS A 85 -12.32 -3.20 18.46
N ARG A 86 -11.50 -4.16 18.00
CA ARG A 86 -10.95 -5.25 18.80
C ARG A 86 -9.49 -5.04 19.21
N TRP A 87 -8.66 -4.40 18.37
CA TRP A 87 -7.23 -4.21 18.59
C TRP A 87 -6.87 -2.76 18.97
N LEU A 88 -7.54 -1.75 18.39
CA LEU A 88 -7.20 -0.34 18.58
C LEU A 88 -7.94 0.33 19.75
N ASN A 89 -8.94 -0.33 20.32
CA ASN A 89 -9.69 0.16 21.48
C ASN A 89 -9.01 -0.10 22.84
N ALA A 90 -7.78 -0.62 22.88
CA ALA A 90 -7.05 -0.77 24.13
C ALA A 90 -6.53 0.58 24.68
N ASP A 91 -6.11 1.51 23.81
CA ASP A 91 -5.38 2.73 24.23
C ASP A 91 -5.92 4.08 23.69
N GLY A 92 -7.07 4.09 23.00
CA GLY A 92 -7.78 5.32 22.67
C GLY A 92 -7.54 5.86 21.25
N CYS A 93 -8.64 6.37 20.68
CA CYS A 93 -8.78 7.14 19.44
C CYS A 93 -7.56 7.15 18.48
N THR A 94 -7.45 6.12 17.65
CA THR A 94 -6.51 6.13 16.51
C THR A 94 -6.90 7.24 15.52
N GLU A 95 -5.92 7.99 15.01
CA GLU A 95 -6.21 9.03 14.03
C GLU A 95 -6.80 8.44 12.74
N PHE A 96 -7.87 9.06 12.23
CA PHE A 96 -8.61 8.60 11.05
C PHE A 96 -7.71 8.24 9.84
N TYR A 97 -6.64 8.99 9.61
CA TYR A 97 -5.73 8.77 8.49
C TYR A 97 -4.84 7.54 8.65
N GLU A 98 -4.46 7.18 9.88
CA GLU A 98 -3.72 5.94 10.15
C GLU A 98 -4.61 4.73 9.89
N VAL A 99 -5.84 4.78 10.38
CA VAL A 99 -6.86 3.75 10.14
C VAL A 99 -7.12 3.54 8.65
N LEU A 100 -7.35 4.63 7.92
CA LEU A 100 -7.61 4.56 6.48
C LEU A 100 -6.38 4.04 5.71
N TYR A 101 -5.17 4.41 6.11
CA TYR A 101 -3.93 3.89 5.54
C TYR A 101 -3.86 2.37 5.68
N HIS A 102 -4.00 1.83 6.90
CA HIS A 102 -3.91 0.39 7.13
C HIS A 102 -4.96 -0.39 6.34
N ARG A 103 -6.20 0.11 6.29
CA ARG A 103 -7.27 -0.49 5.48
C ARG A 103 -6.89 -0.64 4.01
N ILE A 104 -6.37 0.43 3.41
CA ILE A 104 -6.01 0.41 2.00
C ILE A 104 -4.78 -0.47 1.76
N VAL A 105 -3.77 -0.41 2.63
CA VAL A 105 -2.60 -1.30 2.57
C VAL A 105 -3.03 -2.76 2.64
N SER A 106 -3.88 -3.14 3.59
CA SER A 106 -4.43 -4.49 3.72
C SER A 106 -5.13 -4.94 2.44
N TRP A 107 -5.96 -4.07 1.84
CA TRP A 107 -6.61 -4.38 0.57
C TRP A 107 -5.61 -4.58 -0.58
N LEU A 108 -4.58 -3.75 -0.70
CA LEU A 108 -3.53 -3.90 -1.73
C LEU A 108 -2.71 -5.18 -1.53
N ILE A 109 -2.40 -5.55 -0.29
CA ILE A 109 -1.75 -6.82 0.06
C ILE A 109 -2.60 -8.00 -0.40
N LEU A 110 -3.90 -7.96 -0.12
CA LEU A 110 -4.85 -9.03 -0.45
C LEU A 110 -5.33 -9.00 -1.91
N LEU A 111 -4.98 -7.97 -2.67
CA LEU A 111 -5.40 -7.83 -4.05
C LEU A 111 -4.88 -9.00 -4.88
N ASN A 112 -5.79 -9.72 -5.56
CA ASN A 112 -5.41 -10.74 -6.52
C ASN A 112 -4.73 -10.09 -7.72
N VAL A 113 -3.45 -10.39 -7.89
CA VAL A 113 -2.62 -9.96 -9.02
C VAL A 113 -2.45 -11.05 -10.06
N LYS A 114 -3.06 -12.21 -9.82
CA LYS A 114 -3.21 -13.32 -10.77
C LYS A 114 -4.66 -13.73 -10.84
N ASP A 115 -5.08 -14.21 -12.00
CA ASP A 115 -6.36 -14.88 -12.16
C ASP A 115 -6.28 -16.34 -11.66
N ASP A 116 -7.41 -17.05 -11.75
CA ASP A 116 -7.54 -18.45 -11.31
C ASP A 116 -6.66 -19.42 -12.14
N GLU A 117 -6.21 -18.99 -13.33
CA GLU A 117 -5.34 -19.74 -14.24
C GLU A 117 -3.85 -19.43 -14.00
N GLY A 118 -3.55 -18.48 -13.11
CA GLY A 118 -2.19 -18.05 -12.77
C GLY A 118 -1.62 -16.99 -13.70
N ASN A 119 -2.40 -16.46 -14.64
CA ASN A 119 -1.99 -15.35 -15.49
C ASN A 119 -1.94 -14.06 -14.67
N TRP A 120 -0.93 -13.24 -14.91
CA TRP A 120 -0.81 -11.96 -14.23
C TRP A 120 -1.89 -10.98 -14.69
N LEU A 121 -2.65 -10.43 -13.73
CA LEU A 121 -3.66 -9.39 -13.93
C LEU A 121 -3.05 -7.98 -14.00
N ILE A 122 -1.77 -7.87 -13.69
CA ILE A 122 -0.95 -6.66 -13.79
C ILE A 122 0.31 -7.02 -14.56
N ASP A 123 0.77 -6.13 -15.44
CA ASP A 123 2.00 -6.37 -16.18
C ASP A 123 3.23 -6.23 -15.27
N VAL A 124 3.76 -7.38 -14.84
CA VAL A 124 4.93 -7.46 -13.96
C VAL A 124 6.24 -7.71 -14.72
N SER A 125 6.25 -7.66 -16.07
CA SER A 125 7.45 -7.97 -16.86
C SER A 125 8.68 -7.15 -16.46
N ASP A 126 8.44 -5.95 -15.95
CA ASP A 126 9.48 -4.99 -15.57
C ASP A 126 9.97 -5.17 -14.11
N TYR A 127 9.40 -6.09 -13.33
CA TYR A 127 9.71 -6.36 -11.92
C TYR A 127 10.55 -7.63 -11.76
N THR A 128 11.71 -7.65 -12.39
CA THR A 128 12.70 -8.74 -12.24
C THR A 128 13.60 -8.57 -11.02
N GLU A 129 13.57 -7.40 -10.38
CA GLU A 129 14.36 -6.99 -9.23
C GLU A 129 13.47 -6.23 -8.24
N ASP A 130 13.97 -6.04 -7.02
CA ASP A 130 13.31 -5.24 -5.99
C ASP A 130 13.03 -3.82 -6.48
N VAL A 131 11.89 -3.26 -6.05
CA VAL A 131 11.50 -1.89 -6.43
C VAL A 131 12.51 -0.86 -5.87
N ILE A 132 13.02 -1.13 -4.67
CA ILE A 132 13.95 -0.29 -3.91
C ILE A 132 14.89 -1.09 -3.01
#